data_AF-A0A1D1XF74-F1
#
_entry.id   AF-A0A1D1XF74-F1
#
_cell.length_a   1.000
_cell.length_b   1.000
_cell.length_c   1.000
_cell.angle_alpha   90.00
_cell.angle_beta   90.00
_cell.angle_gamma   90.00
#
_symmetry.space_group_name_H-M   'P 1'
#
loop_
_entity.id
_entity.type
_entity.pdbx_description
1 polymer ?
#
loop_
_entity_poly.entity_id
_entity_poly.type
_entity_poly.pdbx_seq_one_letter_code
_entity_poly.pdbx_strand_id
1 'polypeptide(L)'
;CVCERERGSSSSSISSMGFLDDTVEKISDALDTVKSKKKLKKHKQLETVEIKVRMDCEGCEKKVRDAVKGMKGVTQVVVEPKKNKVTVTGYVEPDKVLKRVMRKTGKKAEPWPYIPYTLVDHPYVPGVYDKKAPAGFVRNVATVNPTVSQLARASSTEEKYVSAFNDDNPNACSLM
;
A
#
# COMPACT_ATOMS: atom_id res chain seq x y z
N CYS A 1 -11.85 50.50 8.44
CA CYS A 1 -11.41 49.15 8.05
C CYS A 1 -12.60 48.20 8.08
N VAL A 2 -12.86 47.55 6.94
CA VAL A 2 -13.57 46.26 6.78
C VAL A 2 -15.08 46.32 7.13
N CYS A 3 -15.94 46.57 6.15
CA CYS A 3 -16.47 45.65 5.11
C CYS A 3 -17.78 44.97 5.54
N GLU A 4 -18.85 45.42 4.89
CA GLU A 4 -20.09 44.72 4.58
C GLU A 4 -19.89 43.26 4.15
N ARG A 5 -20.87 42.39 4.45
CA ARG A 5 -21.70 41.79 3.40
C ARG A 5 -22.92 41.10 3.99
N GLU A 6 -24.08 41.57 3.54
CA GLU A 6 -25.40 40.99 3.73
C GLU A 6 -25.52 39.59 3.11
N ARG A 7 -26.29 38.72 3.77
CA ARG A 7 -27.27 37.87 3.09
C ARG A 7 -28.35 37.44 4.07
N GLY A 8 -29.55 37.99 3.87
CA GLY A 8 -30.74 37.61 4.61
C GLY A 8 -31.33 36.27 4.17
N SER A 9 -32.01 35.61 5.10
CA SER A 9 -33.40 35.22 4.91
C SER A 9 -34.04 34.95 6.26
N SER A 10 -34.93 35.89 6.58
CA SER A 10 -36.09 35.81 7.46
C SER A 10 -36.50 34.43 7.96
N SER A 11 -36.55 34.36 9.29
CA SER A 11 -37.46 33.58 10.12
C SER A 11 -38.88 33.47 9.53
N SER A 12 -39.44 32.26 9.55
CA SER A 12 -40.86 32.07 9.86
C SER A 12 -40.96 31.08 11.02
N SER A 13 -41.57 31.58 12.09
CA SER A 13 -41.84 30.91 13.36
C SER A 13 -42.75 29.71 13.17
N ILE A 14 -42.56 28.65 13.97
CA ILE A 14 -43.64 27.93 14.68
C ILE A 14 -42.97 27.18 15.85
N SER A 15 -43.34 27.61 17.05
CA SER A 15 -43.14 26.89 18.30
C SER A 15 -43.80 25.52 18.24
N SER A 16 -43.18 24.48 18.80
CA SER A 16 -43.80 23.45 19.67
C SER A 16 -42.91 22.21 19.81
N MET A 17 -42.80 21.72 21.06
CA MET A 17 -42.38 20.37 21.48
C MET A 17 -40.89 20.04 21.55
N GLY A 18 -40.23 20.66 22.53
CA GLY A 18 -38.96 20.19 23.09
C GLY A 18 -39.12 18.95 23.98
N PHE A 19 -39.21 17.76 23.39
CA PHE A 19 -39.02 16.50 24.13
C PHE A 19 -38.26 15.42 23.35
N LEU A 20 -38.02 15.59 22.05
CA LEU A 20 -37.42 14.53 21.21
C LEU A 20 -35.96 14.79 20.78
N ASP A 21 -35.47 16.03 20.77
CA ASP A 21 -34.08 16.33 20.38
C ASP A 21 -33.01 15.79 21.36
N ASP A 22 -33.33 15.77 22.66
CA ASP A 22 -32.41 15.31 23.73
C ASP A 22 -32.09 13.81 23.67
N THR A 23 -32.91 13.04 22.96
CA THR A 23 -32.73 11.58 22.79
C THR A 23 -31.87 11.25 21.58
N VAL A 24 -31.89 12.09 20.54
CA VAL A 24 -31.13 11.88 19.30
C VAL A 24 -29.64 12.13 19.52
N GLU A 25 -29.26 13.14 20.30
CA GLU A 25 -27.85 13.38 20.65
C GLU A 25 -27.26 12.24 21.49
N LYS A 26 -28.01 11.74 22.49
CA LYS A 26 -27.59 10.61 23.33
C LYS A 26 -27.47 9.29 22.57
N ILE A 27 -28.31 9.06 21.56
CA ILE A 27 -28.21 7.90 20.67
C ILE A 27 -26.97 8.01 19.76
N SER A 28 -26.61 9.22 19.33
CA SER A 28 -25.44 9.48 18.50
C SER A 28 -24.13 9.19 19.25
N ASP A 29 -24.00 9.65 20.50
CA ASP A 29 -22.84 9.36 21.36
C ASP A 29 -22.74 7.88 21.76
N ALA A 30 -23.90 7.22 21.95
CA ALA A 30 -23.96 5.79 22.19
C ALA A 30 -23.47 4.99 20.97
N LEU A 31 -23.77 5.43 19.74
CA LEU A 31 -23.33 4.77 18.50
C LEU A 31 -21.83 4.95 18.23
N ASP A 32 -21.24 6.09 18.61
CA ASP A 32 -19.81 6.35 18.44
C ASP A 32 -18.94 5.58 19.45
N THR A 33 -19.46 5.30 20.65
CA THR A 33 -18.79 4.42 21.62
C THR A 33 -18.80 2.94 21.19
N VAL A 34 -19.82 2.46 20.45
CA VAL A 34 -19.84 1.08 19.90
C VAL A 34 -18.92 0.88 18.69
N LYS A 35 -18.67 1.92 17.86
CA LYS A 35 -17.73 1.83 16.73
C LYS A 35 -16.28 1.59 17.15
N SER A 36 -15.92 1.96 18.38
CA SER A 36 -14.52 2.02 18.81
C SER A 36 -13.87 0.69 19.23
N LYS A 37 -14.59 -0.44 19.29
CA LYS A 37 -14.06 -1.69 19.90
C LYS A 37 -14.25 -3.00 19.12
N LYS A 38 -14.33 -2.96 17.80
CA LYS A 38 -14.09 -4.15 16.96
C LYS A 38 -12.94 -3.91 15.98
N LYS A 39 -11.72 -3.74 16.51
CA LYS A 39 -10.52 -4.06 15.72
C LYS A 39 -10.52 -5.57 15.53
N LEU A 40 -11.12 -6.05 14.44
CA LEU A 40 -10.84 -7.39 13.92
C LEU A 40 -9.32 -7.53 13.89
N LYS A 41 -8.78 -8.42 14.71
CA LYS A 41 -7.37 -8.80 14.64
C LYS A 41 -7.23 -9.57 13.33
N LYS A 42 -7.01 -8.84 12.23
CA LYS A 42 -6.67 -9.43 10.94
C LYS A 42 -5.43 -10.28 11.19
N HIS A 43 -5.58 -11.60 11.04
CA HIS A 43 -4.45 -12.51 11.13
C HIS A 43 -3.43 -12.05 10.08
N LYS A 44 -2.24 -11.68 10.55
CA LYS A 44 -1.17 -11.27 9.65
C LYS A 44 -0.75 -12.50 8.86
N GLN A 45 -0.68 -12.37 7.55
CA GLN A 45 -0.15 -13.42 6.70
C GLN A 45 1.38 -13.49 6.87
N LEU A 46 1.94 -14.69 6.72
CA LEU A 46 3.39 -14.85 6.60
C LEU A 46 3.85 -14.14 5.34
N GLU A 47 4.65 -13.09 5.50
CA GLU A 47 5.16 -12.28 4.40
C GLU A 47 6.67 -12.48 4.27
N THR A 48 7.14 -12.53 3.03
CA THR A 48 8.56 -12.57 2.70
C THR A 48 8.93 -11.22 2.11
N VAL A 49 9.71 -10.44 2.86
CA VAL A 49 10.14 -9.10 2.47
C VAL A 49 11.61 -9.13 2.09
N GLU A 50 11.90 -8.69 0.88
CA GLU A 50 13.25 -8.58 0.34
C GLU A 50 13.68 -7.11 0.29
N ILE A 51 14.85 -6.81 0.84
CA ILE A 51 15.33 -5.43 1.01
C ILE A 51 16.76 -5.34 0.49
N LYS A 52 17.04 -4.24 -0.21
CA LYS A 52 18.36 -3.86 -0.66
C LYS A 52 19.00 -2.89 0.34
N VAL A 53 20.16 -3.27 0.88
CA VAL A 53 20.94 -2.45 1.84
C VAL A 53 22.42 -2.54 1.49
N ARG A 54 23.11 -1.41 1.39
CA ARG A 54 24.56 -1.38 1.14
C ARG A 54 25.34 -1.94 2.33
N MET A 55 26.11 -2.99 2.13
CA MET A 55 26.92 -3.68 3.14
C MET A 55 28.36 -3.80 2.62
N ASP A 56 29.28 -3.06 3.24
CA ASP A 56 30.68 -2.95 2.80
C ASP A 56 31.65 -3.70 3.74
N CYS A 57 31.20 -4.03 4.95
CA CYS A 57 32.01 -4.69 5.97
C CYS A 57 31.18 -5.66 6.82
N GLU A 58 31.85 -6.60 7.49
CA GLU A 58 31.23 -7.58 8.40
C GLU A 58 30.46 -6.91 9.55
N GLY A 59 30.92 -5.75 10.01
CA GLY A 59 30.23 -4.96 11.04
C GLY A 59 28.86 -4.45 10.56
N CYS A 60 28.73 -4.08 9.28
CA CYS A 60 27.43 -3.70 8.72
C CYS A 60 26.50 -4.91 8.63
N GLU A 61 27.01 -6.07 8.23
CA GLU A 61 26.23 -7.29 8.15
C GLU A 61 25.64 -7.67 9.52
N LYS A 62 26.48 -7.66 10.57
CA LYS A 62 26.05 -7.95 11.95
C LYS A 62 24.99 -6.95 12.43
N LYS A 63 25.22 -5.65 12.23
CA LYS A 63 24.25 -4.60 12.59
C LYS A 63 22.89 -4.79 11.91
N VAL A 64 22.87 -5.13 10.61
CA VAL A 64 21.63 -5.36 9.87
C VAL A 64 20.93 -6.63 10.38
N ARG A 65 21.69 -7.71 10.57
CA ARG A 65 21.17 -8.98 11.11
C ARG A 65 20.52 -8.77 12.48
N ASP A 66 21.16 -8.03 13.37
CA ASP A 66 20.66 -7.76 14.73
C ASP A 66 19.46 -6.81 14.72
N ALA A 67 19.46 -5.81 13.84
CA ALA A 67 18.33 -4.90 13.66
C ALA A 67 17.05 -5.63 13.25
N VAL A 68 17.17 -6.63 12.38
CA VAL A 68 16.04 -7.45 11.90
C VAL A 68 15.62 -8.48 12.96
N LYS A 69 16.57 -9.17 13.60
CA LYS A 69 16.27 -10.15 14.66
C LYS A 69 15.52 -9.55 15.85
N GLY A 70 15.81 -8.30 16.21
CA GLY A 70 15.10 -7.60 17.29
C GLY A 70 13.67 -7.15 16.96
N MET A 71 13.13 -7.50 15.78
CA MET A 71 11.75 -7.19 15.40
C MET A 71 10.75 -8.23 15.91
N LYS A 72 9.60 -7.74 16.38
CA LYS A 72 8.48 -8.59 16.77
C LYS A 72 7.86 -9.22 15.51
N GLY A 73 7.74 -10.54 15.48
CA GLY A 73 7.08 -11.29 14.41
C GLY A 73 8.01 -11.82 13.32
N VAL A 74 9.33 -11.61 13.42
CA VAL A 74 10.30 -12.21 12.48
C VAL A 74 10.53 -13.68 12.84
N THR A 75 10.48 -14.55 11.84
CA THR A 75 10.72 -16.00 11.99
C THR A 75 12.12 -16.36 11.51
N GLN A 76 12.49 -15.96 10.29
CA GLN A 76 13.81 -16.23 9.72
C GLN A 76 14.37 -15.00 9.00
N VAL A 77 15.69 -14.88 9.05
CA VAL A 77 16.46 -13.80 8.41
C VAL A 77 17.61 -14.41 7.63
N VAL A 78 17.66 -14.11 6.33
CA VAL A 78 18.76 -14.50 5.44
C VAL A 78 19.43 -13.24 4.94
N VAL A 79 20.75 -13.14 5.14
CA VAL A 79 21.54 -11.97 4.73
C VAL A 79 22.55 -12.43 3.68
N GLU A 80 22.51 -11.82 2.50
CA GLU A 80 23.44 -12.06 1.40
C GLU A 80 24.30 -10.80 1.19
N PRO A 81 25.49 -10.71 1.83
CA PRO A 81 26.36 -9.53 1.71
C PRO A 81 26.85 -9.32 0.27
N LYS A 82 27.10 -10.41 -0.48
CA LYS A 82 27.55 -10.36 -1.88
C LYS A 82 26.59 -9.59 -2.81
N LYS A 83 25.28 -9.66 -2.54
CA LYS A 83 24.23 -9.02 -3.36
C LYS A 83 23.63 -7.79 -2.69
N ASN A 84 24.12 -7.40 -1.52
CA ASN A 84 23.52 -6.34 -0.70
C ASN A 84 22.03 -6.59 -0.45
N LYS A 85 21.65 -7.86 -0.27
CA LYS A 85 20.27 -8.33 -0.17
C LYS A 85 19.99 -8.92 1.21
N VAL A 86 18.83 -8.57 1.76
CA VAL A 86 18.32 -9.09 3.03
C VAL A 86 16.92 -9.63 2.79
N THR A 87 16.70 -10.90 3.12
CA THR A 87 15.39 -11.54 3.05
C THR A 87 14.90 -11.78 4.47
N VAL A 88 13.72 -11.25 4.77
CA VAL A 88 13.06 -11.36 6.07
C VAL A 88 11.76 -12.10 5.89
N THR A 89 11.56 -13.20 6.61
CA THR A 89 10.31 -13.95 6.61
C THR A 89 9.64 -13.85 7.97
N GLY A 90 8.36 -13.49 7.97
CA GLY A 90 7.60 -13.38 9.21
C GLY A 90 6.29 -12.60 9.10
N TYR A 91 5.69 -12.34 10.25
CA TYR A 91 4.44 -11.60 10.41
C TYR A 91 4.69 -10.09 10.51
N VAL A 92 5.36 -9.53 9.51
CA VAL A 92 5.84 -8.14 9.51
C VAL A 92 5.41 -7.40 8.26
N GLU A 93 5.17 -6.09 8.40
CA GLU A 93 4.85 -5.22 7.26
C GLU A 93 6.15 -4.64 6.67
N PRO A 94 6.28 -4.54 5.34
CA PRO A 94 7.52 -4.15 4.67
C PRO A 94 7.96 -2.73 5.07
N ASP A 95 7.03 -1.80 5.19
CA ASP A 95 7.30 -0.41 5.63
C ASP A 95 7.92 -0.33 7.02
N LYS A 96 7.49 -1.20 7.94
CA LYS A 96 8.02 -1.24 9.30
C LYS A 96 9.45 -1.76 9.31
N VAL A 97 9.73 -2.75 8.47
CA VAL A 97 11.09 -3.28 8.31
C VAL A 97 12.01 -2.21 7.74
N LEU A 98 11.61 -1.55 6.65
CA LEU A 98 12.39 -0.48 6.02
C LEU A 98 12.73 0.64 7.02
N LYS A 99 11.71 1.18 7.71
CA LYS A 99 11.90 2.24 8.72
C LYS A 99 12.84 1.81 9.85
N ARG A 100 12.75 0.56 10.30
CA ARG A 100 13.61 0.07 11.39
C ARG A 100 15.05 -0.13 10.94
N VAL A 101 15.27 -0.72 9.77
CA VAL A 101 16.61 -0.91 9.20
C VAL A 101 17.28 0.44 8.99
N MET A 102 16.57 1.42 8.41
CA MET A 102 17.09 2.78 8.25
C MET A 102 17.51 3.41 9.60
N ARG A 103 16.66 3.27 10.64
CA ARG A 103 16.95 3.83 11.97
C ARG A 103 18.13 3.16 12.67
N LYS A 104 18.31 1.85 12.51
CA LYS A 104 19.35 1.09 13.21
C LYS A 104 20.69 1.10 12.47
N THR A 105 20.66 1.05 11.15
CA THR A 105 21.87 0.99 10.32
C THR A 105 22.32 2.38 9.88
N GLY A 106 21.43 3.38 9.85
CA GLY A 106 21.70 4.72 9.33
C GLY A 106 21.90 4.78 7.81
N LYS A 107 21.65 3.66 7.12
CA LYS A 107 21.84 3.52 5.67
C LYS A 107 20.49 3.58 4.95
N LYS A 108 20.50 4.03 3.70
CA LYS A 108 19.34 3.97 2.82
C LYS A 108 18.97 2.50 2.56
N ALA A 109 17.73 2.14 2.87
CA ALA A 109 17.16 0.84 2.56
C ALA A 109 16.09 1.03 1.48
N GLU A 110 16.15 0.22 0.43
CA GLU A 110 15.15 0.23 -0.64
C GLU A 110 14.54 -1.17 -0.74
N PRO A 111 13.27 -1.33 -1.10
CA PRO A 111 12.72 -2.64 -1.39
C PRO A 111 13.50 -3.30 -2.53
N TRP A 112 13.65 -4.62 -2.48
CA TRP A 112 14.31 -5.34 -3.56
C TRP A 112 13.49 -5.24 -4.85
N PRO A 113 14.09 -4.84 -5.98
CA PRO A 113 13.33 -4.49 -7.17
C PRO A 113 12.93 -5.70 -8.02
N TYR A 114 13.23 -6.94 -7.63
CA TYR A 114 12.92 -8.13 -8.44
C TYR A 114 12.05 -9.11 -7.66
N ILE A 115 10.98 -9.59 -8.29
CA ILE A 115 10.06 -10.59 -7.74
C ILE A 115 10.04 -11.79 -8.69
N PRO A 116 9.86 -13.03 -8.19
CA PRO A 116 9.69 -14.19 -9.06
C PRO A 116 8.48 -14.02 -9.98
N TYR A 117 8.65 -14.50 -11.22
CA TYR A 117 7.67 -14.41 -12.29
C TYR A 117 6.26 -14.90 -11.91
N THR A 118 6.17 -15.93 -11.05
CA THR A 118 4.91 -16.57 -10.65
C THR A 118 3.99 -15.69 -9.81
N LEU A 119 4.51 -14.60 -9.22
CA LEU A 119 3.73 -13.68 -8.39
C LEU A 119 3.26 -12.44 -9.15
N VAL A 120 3.60 -12.34 -10.44
CA VAL A 120 3.22 -11.21 -11.29
C VAL A 120 2.06 -11.64 -12.15
N ASP A 121 0.93 -10.93 -12.07
CA ASP A 121 -0.29 -11.27 -12.84
C ASP A 121 -0.06 -11.17 -14.36
N HIS A 122 0.73 -10.18 -14.80
CA HIS A 122 1.04 -9.93 -16.21
C HIS A 122 2.54 -9.74 -16.43
N PRO A 123 3.31 -10.82 -16.40
CA PRO A 123 4.76 -10.75 -16.49
C PRO A 123 5.25 -10.41 -17.90
N TYR A 124 4.41 -10.55 -18.92
CA TYR A 124 4.76 -10.29 -20.32
C TYR A 124 4.67 -8.82 -20.78
N VAL A 125 4.29 -7.90 -19.89
CA VAL A 125 4.10 -6.50 -20.25
C VAL A 125 5.44 -5.80 -20.55
N PRO A 126 5.54 -5.00 -21.63
CA PRO A 126 6.73 -4.21 -21.92
C PRO A 126 7.09 -3.27 -20.76
N GLY A 127 8.36 -3.27 -20.34
CA GLY A 127 8.86 -2.46 -19.21
C GLY A 127 8.96 -3.18 -17.87
N VAL A 128 8.33 -4.37 -17.75
CA VAL A 128 8.42 -5.25 -16.59
C VAL A 128 9.70 -6.09 -16.67
N TYR A 129 10.04 -6.57 -17.88
CA TYR A 129 11.31 -7.25 -18.11
C TYR A 129 12.51 -6.31 -18.11
N ASP A 130 13.58 -6.81 -17.49
CA ASP A 130 14.82 -6.10 -17.32
C ASP A 130 15.96 -6.97 -17.84
N LYS A 131 16.80 -6.48 -18.76
CA LYS A 131 17.93 -7.25 -19.31
C LYS A 131 18.99 -7.63 -18.25
N LYS A 132 18.90 -7.01 -17.07
CA LYS A 132 19.78 -7.21 -15.90
C LYS A 132 19.19 -8.20 -14.88
N ALA A 133 17.94 -8.64 -15.06
CA ALA A 133 17.31 -9.60 -14.16
C ALA A 133 17.82 -11.02 -14.44
N PRO A 134 18.08 -11.85 -13.41
CA PRO A 134 18.35 -13.26 -13.60
C PRO A 134 17.12 -13.99 -14.18
N ALA A 135 17.33 -15.12 -14.86
CA ALA A 135 16.26 -15.92 -15.43
C ALA A 135 15.20 -16.28 -14.36
N GLY A 136 13.92 -16.03 -14.65
CA GLY A 136 12.80 -16.28 -13.73
C GLY A 136 12.43 -15.12 -12.79
N PHE A 137 13.18 -14.01 -12.82
CA PHE A 137 12.84 -12.80 -12.06
C PHE A 137 12.44 -11.64 -12.97
N VAL A 138 11.47 -10.86 -12.52
CA VAL A 138 10.94 -9.71 -13.24
C VAL A 138 10.94 -8.48 -12.32
N ARG A 139 11.02 -7.28 -12.88
CA ARG A 139 11.09 -6.05 -12.09
C ARG A 139 9.76 -5.82 -11.36
N ASN A 140 9.81 -5.51 -10.08
CA ASN A 140 8.65 -5.21 -9.24
C ASN A 140 8.06 -3.86 -9.65
N VAL A 141 7.09 -3.89 -10.56
CA VAL A 141 6.43 -2.70 -11.10
C VAL A 141 5.65 -1.95 -10.01
N ALA A 142 5.10 -2.67 -9.03
CA ALA A 142 4.29 -2.10 -7.95
C ALA A 142 5.09 -1.16 -7.03
N THR A 143 6.40 -1.36 -6.89
CA THR A 143 7.26 -0.52 -6.03
C THR A 143 8.08 0.51 -6.79
N VAL A 144 8.31 0.32 -8.10
CA VAL A 144 9.24 1.15 -8.88
C VAL A 144 8.53 2.21 -9.72
N ASN A 145 7.32 1.97 -10.25
CA ASN A 145 6.53 3.00 -10.94
C ASN A 145 5.01 2.67 -10.93
N PRO A 146 4.19 3.39 -10.15
CA PRO A 146 2.74 3.14 -10.08
C PRO A 146 2.02 3.41 -11.41
N THR A 147 2.56 4.27 -12.27
CA THR A 147 2.02 4.57 -13.61
C THR A 147 2.13 3.38 -14.57
N VAL A 148 3.21 2.61 -14.50
CA VAL A 148 3.40 1.40 -15.33
C VAL A 148 2.52 0.25 -14.81
N SER A 149 2.23 0.21 -13.52
CA SER A 149 1.26 -0.74 -12.94
C SER A 149 -0.16 -0.47 -13.44
N GLN A 150 -0.57 0.80 -13.50
CA GLN A 150 -1.84 1.20 -14.11
C GLN A 150 -1.89 0.89 -15.61
N LEU A 151 -0.79 1.13 -16.33
CA LEU A 151 -0.69 0.81 -17.76
C LEU A 151 -0.72 -0.71 -17.99
N ALA A 152 -0.11 -1.52 -17.12
CA ALA A 152 -0.17 -2.98 -17.17
C ALA A 152 -1.60 -3.49 -16.97
N ARG A 153 -2.34 -2.93 -16.01
CA ARG A 153 -3.76 -3.22 -15.78
C ARG A 153 -4.63 -2.80 -16.98
N ALA A 154 -4.42 -1.60 -17.51
CA ALA A 154 -5.17 -1.05 -18.64
C ALA A 154 -4.76 -1.66 -20.00
N SER A 155 -3.57 -2.26 -20.12
CA SER A 155 -3.07 -2.89 -21.35
C SER A 155 -3.48 -4.35 -21.50
N SER A 156 -4.17 -4.92 -20.50
CA SER A 156 -4.73 -6.26 -20.65
C SER A 156 -5.62 -6.25 -21.89
N THR A 157 -5.30 -7.11 -22.86
CA THR A 157 -6.16 -7.32 -24.03
C THR A 157 -7.59 -7.64 -23.57
N GLU A 158 -7.75 -8.27 -22.40
CA GLU A 158 -9.02 -8.54 -21.75
C GLU A 158 -9.81 -7.27 -21.39
N GLU A 159 -9.20 -6.20 -20.85
CA GLU A 159 -9.94 -4.95 -20.59
C GLU A 159 -10.28 -4.21 -21.90
N LYS A 160 -9.46 -4.33 -22.95
CA LYS A 160 -9.81 -3.83 -24.29
C LYS A 160 -11.01 -4.58 -24.88
N TYR A 161 -11.10 -5.90 -24.66
CA TYR A 161 -12.27 -6.69 -25.07
C TYR A 161 -13.50 -6.41 -24.19
N VAL A 162 -13.34 -6.26 -22.87
CA VAL A 162 -14.44 -5.97 -21.94
C VAL A 162 -14.99 -4.55 -22.11
N SER A 163 -14.12 -3.57 -22.39
CA SER A 163 -14.53 -2.18 -22.64
C SER A 163 -15.04 -1.93 -24.05
N ALA A 164 -14.74 -2.80 -25.02
CA ALA A 164 -15.33 -2.74 -26.37
C ALA A 164 -16.85 -3.05 -26.39
N PHE A 165 -17.36 -3.69 -25.33
CA PHE A 165 -18.80 -3.96 -25.14
C PHE A 165 -19.39 -3.20 -23.94
N ASN A 166 -18.74 -2.11 -23.50
CA ASN A 166 -19.28 -1.29 -22.41
C ASN A 166 -20.39 -0.38 -22.97
N ASP A 167 -21.63 -0.86 -22.91
CA ASP A 167 -22.84 -0.21 -23.43
C ASP A 167 -23.10 1.18 -22.82
N ASP A 168 -22.61 1.43 -21.59
CA ASP A 168 -22.71 2.70 -20.87
C ASP A 168 -21.84 3.84 -21.45
N ASN A 169 -20.89 3.54 -22.33
CA ASN A 169 -20.08 4.57 -23.00
C ASN A 169 -20.49 4.71 -24.47
N PRO A 170 -21.23 5.77 -24.86
CA PRO A 170 -21.70 5.95 -26.24
C PRO A 170 -20.56 6.13 -27.26
N ASN A 171 -19.31 6.31 -26.81
CA ASN A 171 -18.11 6.37 -27.64
C ASN A 171 -17.33 5.04 -27.72
N ALA A 172 -17.78 3.95 -27.07
CA ALA A 172 -17.08 2.66 -27.06
C ALA A 172 -17.41 1.74 -28.25
N CYS A 173 -18.45 2.04 -29.03
CA CYS A 173 -18.85 1.24 -30.18
C CYS A 173 -17.96 1.55 -31.39
N SER A 174 -16.82 0.86 -31.50
CA SER A 174 -15.81 1.10 -32.55
C SER A 174 -15.29 -0.19 -33.20
N LEU A 175 -16.18 -1.11 -33.54
CA LEU A 175 -15.89 -2.22 -34.45
C LEU A 175 -16.82 -2.15 -35.68
N MET A 176 -16.28 -1.62 -36.77
CA MET A 176 -16.75 -1.81 -38.16
C MET A 176 -15.75 -2.70 -38.88
#